data_AF-A0A090MZX0-F1
#
_entry.id   AF-A0A090MZX0-F1
#
_cell.length_a   1.000
_cell.length_b   1.000
_cell.length_c   1.000
_cell.angle_alpha   90.00
_cell.angle_beta   90.00
_cell.angle_gamma   90.00
#
_symmetry.space_group_name_H-M   'P 1'
#
loop_
_entity.id
_entity.type
_entity.pdbx_description
1 polymer ?
#
loop_
_entity_poly.entity_id
_entity_poly.type
_entity_poly.pdbx_seq_one_letter_code
_entity_poly.pdbx_strand_id
1 'polypeptide(L)'
;MELDINDKVQCEYIWIDGTGENLRCKTRTLDFEPQTPDQLPMWNFDGSSTGQAKGADSDVFLKPVAIFKDPFRLGKNKLVLCETYNNKMQPTSTNQRAKCLATMKEAAAEKPWFGMEQEYTLMDVDNHPFGWPKNGFPGPQGPYYCGVGSNKVYGRDIVEAHYRACLYAGIKISGTNAEVMPGQWEFQVGPSEGISMGDELWIARFILHRIAEEFGIIASLDPKPIHGDWNGAGCHTNFSTEKMRQPNGYQEIIKAIEKLGNAHHEHIAYYDPRGGIDNERRLTGSHETASITKFSYGVASRADSIRIPRQTEVDKCGYFEDRRPSSNCDPYSVTEAIVRTCCLNKRLSKIYAPKQAQNIRALVKEEAQKIEE
;
A
#
# COMPACT_ATOMS: atom_id res chain seq x y z
N MET A 1 14.19 -20.85 17.23
CA MET A 1 14.14 -22.33 17.18
C MET A 1 15.21 -22.76 16.19
N GLU A 2 16.26 -23.43 16.64
CA GLU A 2 17.41 -23.83 15.80
C GLU A 2 17.45 -25.36 15.68
N LEU A 3 16.37 -25.93 15.12
CA LEU A 3 16.28 -27.36 14.86
C LEU A 3 16.53 -27.63 13.39
N ASP A 4 17.26 -28.71 13.09
CA ASP A 4 17.45 -29.16 11.71
C ASP A 4 16.11 -29.60 11.11
N ILE A 5 15.73 -28.98 9.97
CA ILE A 5 14.54 -29.34 9.19
C ILE A 5 14.87 -30.34 8.06
N ASN A 6 16.07 -30.90 8.07
CA ASN A 6 16.65 -31.74 7.02
C ASN A 6 16.68 -31.00 5.67
N ASP A 7 16.51 -31.73 4.57
CA ASP A 7 16.45 -31.16 3.22
C ASP A 7 15.08 -30.59 2.83
N LYS A 8 14.16 -30.41 3.80
CA LYS A 8 12.83 -29.85 3.54
C LYS A 8 12.87 -28.32 3.50
N VAL A 9 11.92 -27.76 2.77
CA VAL A 9 11.73 -26.32 2.64
C VAL A 9 10.30 -25.95 2.98
N GLN A 10 10.12 -24.95 3.84
CA GLN A 10 8.81 -24.36 4.15
C GLN A 10 8.56 -23.17 3.22
N CYS A 11 7.43 -23.18 2.53
CA CYS A 11 6.99 -22.07 1.68
C CYS A 11 5.67 -21.51 2.22
N GLU A 12 5.72 -20.27 2.72
CA GLU A 12 4.56 -19.52 3.17
C GLU A 12 3.90 -18.82 1.99
N TYR A 13 2.72 -19.30 1.59
CA TYR A 13 1.93 -18.69 0.54
C TYR A 13 1.14 -17.55 1.15
N ILE A 14 1.28 -16.35 0.59
CA ILE A 14 0.70 -15.09 1.07
C ILE A 14 -0.19 -14.52 -0.03
N TRP A 15 -1.41 -14.08 0.33
CA TRP A 15 -2.35 -13.47 -0.61
C TRP A 15 -3.21 -12.40 0.05
N ILE A 16 -3.82 -11.57 -0.79
CA ILE A 16 -4.76 -10.51 -0.39
C ILE A 16 -6.17 -11.10 -0.34
N ASP A 17 -6.91 -10.84 0.74
CA ASP A 17 -8.26 -11.37 0.92
C ASP A 17 -9.35 -10.56 0.18
N GLY A 18 -10.61 -10.87 0.46
CA GLY A 18 -11.78 -10.26 -0.19
C GLY A 18 -12.03 -8.81 0.24
N THR A 19 -11.37 -8.30 1.28
CA THR A 19 -11.45 -6.87 1.63
C THR A 19 -10.57 -6.03 0.70
N GLY A 20 -9.51 -6.62 0.13
CA GLY A 20 -8.48 -5.89 -0.62
C GLY A 20 -7.47 -5.16 0.27
N GLU A 21 -7.59 -5.29 1.59
CA GLU A 21 -6.74 -4.64 2.60
C GLU A 21 -5.87 -5.65 3.35
N ASN A 22 -6.46 -6.79 3.72
CA ASN A 22 -5.80 -7.73 4.63
C ASN A 22 -5.05 -8.83 3.87
N LEU A 23 -3.96 -9.28 4.50
CA LEU A 23 -3.17 -10.40 4.04
C LEU A 23 -3.55 -11.68 4.79
N ARG A 24 -3.46 -12.81 4.09
CA ARG A 24 -3.63 -14.16 4.63
C ARG A 24 -2.42 -14.98 4.25
N CYS A 25 -2.11 -15.99 5.04
CA CYS A 25 -1.04 -16.91 4.70
C CYS A 25 -1.31 -18.33 5.15
N LYS A 26 -0.59 -19.27 4.55
CA LYS A 26 -0.43 -20.65 5.04
C LYS A 26 0.81 -21.29 4.44
N THR A 27 1.32 -22.32 5.11
CA THR A 27 2.62 -22.93 4.75
C THR A 27 2.48 -24.35 4.24
N ARG A 28 3.22 -24.65 3.17
CA ARG A 28 3.45 -26.03 2.69
C ARG A 28 4.91 -26.41 2.77
N THR A 29 5.17 -27.70 2.86
CA THR A 29 6.51 -28.28 2.78
C THR A 29 6.82 -28.70 1.34
N LEU A 30 8.04 -28.44 0.88
CA LEU A 30 8.60 -28.89 -0.38
C LEU A 30 9.88 -29.70 -0.14
N ASP A 31 10.19 -30.57 -1.09
CA ASP A 31 11.40 -31.42 -1.08
C ASP A 31 12.58 -30.79 -1.83
N PHE A 32 12.42 -29.54 -2.28
CA PHE A 32 13.43 -28.78 -3.01
C PHE A 32 13.32 -27.29 -2.68
N GLU A 33 14.41 -26.55 -2.91
CA GLU A 33 14.42 -25.09 -2.75
C GLU A 33 13.99 -24.41 -4.06
N PRO A 34 12.80 -23.79 -4.13
CA PRO A 34 12.34 -23.13 -5.34
C PRO A 34 13.12 -21.83 -5.57
N GLN A 35 13.53 -21.61 -6.82
CA GLN A 35 14.28 -20.44 -7.27
C GLN A 35 13.39 -19.45 -8.04
N THR A 36 12.35 -19.94 -8.71
CA THR A 36 11.40 -19.11 -9.46
C THR A 36 9.95 -19.46 -9.12
N PRO A 37 9.01 -18.49 -9.23
CA PRO A 37 7.59 -18.75 -8.96
C PRO A 37 7.00 -19.91 -9.75
N ASP A 38 7.44 -20.14 -10.99
CA ASP A 38 6.91 -21.21 -11.86
C ASP A 38 7.26 -22.63 -11.39
N GLN A 39 8.26 -22.77 -10.51
CA GLN A 39 8.59 -24.05 -9.87
C GLN A 39 7.63 -24.38 -8.71
N LEU A 40 6.90 -23.39 -8.21
CA LEU A 40 6.00 -23.57 -7.08
C LEU A 40 4.65 -24.10 -7.57
N PRO A 41 4.12 -25.16 -6.93
CA PRO A 41 2.79 -25.66 -7.27
C PRO A 41 1.72 -24.61 -6.97
N MET A 42 0.69 -24.58 -7.82
CA MET A 42 -0.56 -23.92 -7.45
C MET A 42 -1.13 -24.55 -6.17
N TRP A 43 -1.87 -23.75 -5.43
CA TRP A 43 -2.58 -24.20 -4.24
C TRP A 43 -4.00 -23.63 -4.25
N ASN A 44 -4.78 -23.92 -3.22
CA ASN A 44 -6.15 -23.45 -3.08
C ASN A 44 -6.43 -23.14 -1.60
N PHE A 45 -7.48 -22.41 -1.31
CA PHE A 45 -8.02 -22.20 0.03
C PHE A 45 -9.54 -22.00 -0.06
N ASP A 46 -10.19 -22.05 1.09
CA ASP A 46 -11.62 -21.75 1.20
C ASP A 46 -11.86 -20.23 1.11
N GLY A 47 -12.32 -19.78 -0.05
CA GLY A 47 -12.63 -18.38 -0.33
C GLY A 47 -13.86 -17.86 0.43
N SER A 48 -14.71 -18.72 0.97
CA SER A 48 -15.85 -18.26 1.79
C SER A 48 -15.38 -17.65 3.11
N SER A 49 -14.31 -18.20 3.69
CA SER A 49 -13.67 -17.74 4.92
C SER A 49 -12.86 -16.43 4.75
N THR A 50 -12.74 -15.93 3.53
CA THR A 50 -11.97 -14.72 3.20
C THR A 50 -12.76 -13.69 2.41
N GLY A 51 -14.07 -13.91 2.20
CA GLY A 51 -14.93 -13.01 1.44
C GLY A 51 -14.70 -13.02 -0.08
N GLN A 52 -14.07 -14.07 -0.62
CA GLN A 52 -13.72 -14.19 -2.04
C GLN A 52 -14.60 -15.18 -2.82
N ALA A 53 -15.40 -15.99 -2.13
CA ALA A 53 -16.37 -16.89 -2.73
C ALA A 53 -17.67 -16.98 -1.89
N LYS A 54 -18.76 -17.45 -2.51
CA LYS A 54 -20.06 -17.68 -1.87
C LYS A 54 -20.63 -19.02 -2.30
N GLY A 55 -21.37 -19.68 -1.42
CA GLY A 55 -22.08 -20.93 -1.73
C GLY A 55 -21.22 -22.18 -1.61
N ALA A 56 -21.64 -23.26 -2.26
CA ALA A 56 -21.06 -24.60 -2.12
C ALA A 56 -19.73 -24.79 -2.87
N ASP A 57 -19.42 -23.93 -3.85
CA ASP A 57 -18.16 -23.94 -4.59
C ASP A 57 -17.32 -22.73 -4.16
N SER A 58 -16.56 -22.92 -3.08
CA SER A 58 -15.79 -21.87 -2.41
C SER A 58 -14.29 -21.91 -2.69
N ASP A 59 -13.82 -22.85 -3.53
CA ASP A 59 -12.40 -22.99 -3.83
C ASP A 59 -11.88 -21.76 -4.58
N VAL A 60 -10.84 -21.14 -4.00
CA VAL A 60 -10.06 -20.08 -4.63
C VAL A 60 -8.62 -20.56 -4.76
N PHE A 61 -8.07 -20.43 -5.95
CA PHE A 61 -6.72 -20.86 -6.29
C PHE A 61 -5.68 -19.78 -6.03
N LEU A 62 -4.52 -20.21 -5.54
CA LEU A 62 -3.33 -19.42 -5.32
C LEU A 62 -2.33 -19.73 -6.43
N LYS A 63 -1.98 -18.70 -7.20
CA LYS A 63 -0.95 -18.76 -8.22
C LYS A 63 0.29 -18.01 -7.72
N PRO A 64 1.43 -18.69 -7.47
CA PRO A 64 2.69 -18.03 -7.11
C PRO A 64 3.12 -17.01 -8.16
N VAL A 65 3.58 -15.84 -7.71
CA VAL A 65 4.00 -14.75 -8.60
C VAL A 65 5.30 -14.06 -8.21
N ALA A 66 5.72 -14.15 -6.94
CA ALA A 66 7.02 -13.68 -6.48
C ALA A 66 7.51 -14.54 -5.29
N ILE A 67 8.83 -14.65 -5.13
CA ILE A 67 9.49 -15.39 -4.06
C ILE A 67 10.43 -14.46 -3.32
N PHE A 68 10.42 -14.54 -2.00
CA PHE A 68 11.32 -13.82 -1.10
C PHE A 68 11.91 -14.79 -0.08
N LYS A 69 13.06 -14.45 0.51
CA LYS A 69 13.60 -15.22 1.65
C LYS A 69 12.68 -15.02 2.86
N ASP A 70 12.44 -16.08 3.63
CA ASP A 70 11.64 -16.03 4.85
C ASP A 70 12.51 -15.51 6.02
N PRO A 71 12.30 -14.28 6.53
CA PRO A 71 13.10 -13.73 7.61
C PRO A 71 12.76 -14.32 8.98
N PHE A 72 11.68 -15.10 9.09
CA PHE A 72 11.22 -15.71 10.34
C PHE A 72 11.76 -17.14 10.48
N ARG A 73 11.71 -17.90 9.38
CA ARG A 73 12.17 -19.30 9.35
C ARG A 73 13.60 -19.47 8.86
N LEU A 74 14.17 -18.45 8.22
CA LEU A 74 15.54 -18.40 7.72
C LEU A 74 15.89 -19.55 6.76
N GLY A 75 17.17 -19.68 6.42
CA GLY A 75 17.69 -20.78 5.61
C GLY A 75 17.09 -20.82 4.20
N LYS A 76 16.63 -22.00 3.78
CA LYS A 76 16.07 -22.24 2.45
C LYS A 76 14.59 -21.85 2.33
N ASN A 77 13.96 -21.48 3.45
CA ASN A 77 12.53 -21.20 3.54
C ASN A 77 12.14 -19.92 2.78
N LYS A 78 10.91 -19.90 2.25
CA LYS A 78 10.46 -18.85 1.33
C LYS A 78 9.13 -18.24 1.77
N LEU A 79 9.01 -16.93 1.58
CA LEU A 79 7.73 -16.26 1.42
C LEU A 79 7.34 -16.27 -0.06
N VAL A 80 6.08 -16.58 -0.36
CA VAL A 80 5.56 -16.74 -1.71
C VAL A 80 4.33 -15.85 -1.88
N LEU A 81 4.49 -14.73 -2.59
CA LEU A 81 3.35 -13.90 -2.96
C LEU A 81 2.52 -14.61 -4.02
N CYS A 82 1.19 -14.60 -3.85
CA CYS A 82 0.25 -15.27 -4.73
C CYS A 82 -0.84 -14.33 -5.27
N GLU A 83 -1.20 -14.53 -6.52
CA GLU A 83 -2.48 -14.07 -7.08
C GLU A 83 -3.61 -15.04 -6.74
N THR A 84 -4.83 -14.51 -6.67
CA THR A 84 -6.05 -15.27 -6.39
C THR A 84 -6.94 -15.41 -7.64
N TYR A 85 -7.41 -16.63 -7.89
CA TYR A 85 -8.27 -16.99 -9.01
C TYR A 85 -9.47 -17.81 -8.53
N ASN A 86 -10.67 -17.55 -9.05
CA ASN A 86 -11.87 -18.31 -8.70
C ASN A 86 -11.86 -19.73 -9.31
N ASN A 87 -12.88 -20.52 -9.00
CA ASN A 87 -13.15 -21.85 -9.56
C ASN A 87 -13.16 -21.94 -11.10
N LYS A 88 -13.38 -20.82 -11.81
CA LYS A 88 -13.33 -20.70 -13.28
C LYS A 88 -11.98 -20.20 -13.79
N MET A 89 -10.95 -20.16 -12.95
CA MET A 89 -9.62 -19.65 -13.25
C MET A 89 -9.62 -18.19 -13.75
N GLN A 90 -10.57 -17.39 -13.27
CA GLN A 90 -10.62 -15.95 -13.51
C GLN A 90 -10.09 -15.21 -12.28
N PRO A 91 -9.36 -14.09 -12.45
CA PRO A 91 -8.90 -13.28 -11.31
C PRO A 91 -10.07 -12.92 -10.38
N THR A 92 -9.88 -13.06 -9.06
CA THR A 92 -10.91 -12.61 -8.10
C THR A 92 -11.09 -11.10 -8.13
N SER A 93 -12.18 -10.58 -7.55
CA SER A 93 -12.47 -9.13 -7.53
C SER A 93 -11.35 -8.27 -6.93
N THR A 94 -10.62 -8.80 -5.94
CA THR A 94 -9.48 -8.14 -5.28
C THR A 94 -8.12 -8.45 -5.90
N ASN A 95 -8.05 -9.27 -6.97
CA ASN A 95 -6.81 -9.49 -7.72
C ASN A 95 -6.56 -8.31 -8.68
N GLN A 96 -6.08 -7.19 -8.13
CA GLN A 96 -5.71 -6.02 -8.93
C GLN A 96 -4.35 -6.20 -9.61
N ARG A 97 -3.50 -7.11 -9.09
CA ARG A 97 -2.20 -7.43 -9.67
C ARG A 97 -2.29 -7.82 -11.14
N ALA A 98 -3.26 -8.65 -11.52
CA ALA A 98 -3.44 -9.09 -12.91
C ALA A 98 -3.65 -7.91 -13.88
N LYS A 99 -4.45 -6.91 -13.49
CA LYS A 99 -4.72 -5.70 -14.31
C LYS A 99 -3.51 -4.77 -14.33
N CYS A 100 -2.87 -4.58 -13.17
CA CYS A 100 -1.65 -3.82 -13.04
C CYS A 100 -0.54 -4.41 -13.92
N LEU A 101 -0.31 -5.72 -13.88
CA LEU A 101 0.70 -6.40 -14.69
C LEU A 101 0.49 -6.20 -16.19
N ALA A 102 -0.76 -6.29 -16.67
CA ALA A 102 -1.09 -6.02 -18.06
C ALA A 102 -0.74 -4.58 -18.46
N THR A 103 -1.08 -3.61 -17.60
CA THR A 103 -0.77 -2.18 -17.79
C THR A 103 0.74 -1.92 -17.80
N MET A 104 1.49 -2.52 -16.87
CA MET A 104 2.95 -2.37 -16.80
C MET A 104 3.65 -2.96 -18.03
N LYS A 105 3.15 -4.09 -18.56
CA LYS A 105 3.66 -4.67 -19.80
C LYS A 105 3.41 -3.76 -21.01
N GLU A 106 2.24 -3.15 -21.10
CA GLU A 106 1.92 -2.21 -22.17
C GLU A 106 2.80 -0.94 -22.12
N ALA A 107 3.11 -0.47 -20.90
CA ALA A 107 3.95 0.71 -20.67
C ALA A 107 5.45 0.40 -20.51
N ALA A 108 5.91 -0.81 -20.84
CA ALA A 108 7.29 -1.26 -20.54
C ALA A 108 8.36 -0.34 -21.14
N ALA A 109 8.09 0.26 -22.32
CA ALA A 109 9.00 1.19 -22.97
C ALA A 109 9.24 2.49 -22.19
N GLU A 110 8.34 2.88 -21.29
CA GLU A 110 8.49 4.08 -20.46
C GLU A 110 9.37 3.84 -19.22
N LYS A 111 9.68 2.57 -18.88
CA LYS A 111 10.46 2.14 -17.71
C LYS A 111 10.00 2.83 -16.41
N PRO A 112 8.72 2.64 -16.02
CA PRO A 112 8.12 3.33 -14.89
C PRO A 112 8.75 2.87 -13.57
N TRP A 113 9.34 3.81 -12.83
CA TRP A 113 9.86 3.58 -11.48
C TRP A 113 8.94 4.20 -10.45
N PHE A 114 8.77 3.47 -9.36
CA PHE A 114 8.00 3.88 -8.20
C PHE A 114 8.83 3.79 -6.93
N GLY A 115 8.56 4.68 -5.99
CA GLY A 115 8.92 4.49 -4.59
C GLY A 115 7.71 4.84 -3.73
N MET A 116 7.37 4.01 -2.74
CA MET A 116 6.22 4.23 -1.87
C MET A 116 6.65 4.40 -0.42
N GLU A 117 6.12 5.44 0.20
CA GLU A 117 6.34 5.86 1.59
C GLU A 117 5.17 5.37 2.44
N GLN A 118 5.30 4.16 3.02
CA GLN A 118 4.23 3.55 3.78
C GLN A 118 4.24 4.05 5.22
N GLU A 119 3.29 4.91 5.56
CA GLU A 119 3.02 5.28 6.95
C GLU A 119 2.08 4.25 7.61
N TYR A 120 2.28 4.02 8.91
CA TYR A 120 1.44 3.14 9.72
C TYR A 120 1.48 3.59 11.18
N THR A 121 0.47 3.19 11.96
CA THR A 121 0.40 3.50 13.40
C THR A 121 0.38 2.22 14.22
N LEU A 122 1.24 2.15 15.24
CA LEU A 122 1.24 1.05 16.19
C LEU A 122 0.11 1.24 17.19
N MET A 123 -0.72 0.21 17.35
CA MET A 123 -1.86 0.16 18.26
C MET A 123 -1.70 -1.04 19.20
N ASP A 124 -2.14 -0.89 20.43
CA ASP A 124 -2.34 -2.00 21.34
C ASP A 124 -3.58 -2.82 20.92
N VAL A 125 -3.76 -4.02 21.47
CA VAL A 125 -4.82 -4.96 21.08
C VAL A 125 -6.23 -4.44 21.36
N ASP A 126 -6.35 -3.41 22.20
CA ASP A 126 -7.59 -2.67 22.49
C ASP A 126 -7.87 -1.54 21.47
N ASN A 127 -7.06 -1.43 20.41
CA ASN A 127 -7.07 -0.36 19.41
C ASN A 127 -6.78 1.04 19.99
N HIS A 128 -6.10 1.13 21.13
CA HIS A 128 -5.51 2.38 21.61
C HIS A 128 -4.09 2.55 21.05
N PRO A 129 -3.63 3.75 20.65
CA PRO A 129 -2.27 3.91 20.14
C PRO A 129 -1.20 3.43 21.14
N PHE A 130 -0.23 2.68 20.63
CA PHE A 130 0.80 2.07 21.45
C PHE A 130 1.68 3.12 22.15
N GLY A 131 1.89 2.96 23.46
CA GLY A 131 2.67 3.88 24.28
C GLY A 131 1.91 5.12 24.75
N TRP A 132 0.65 5.33 24.33
CA TRP A 132 -0.16 6.44 24.83
C TRP A 132 -0.68 6.18 26.25
N PRO A 133 -0.97 7.23 27.04
CA PRO A 133 -1.66 7.09 28.30
C PRO A 133 -3.03 6.42 28.08
N LYS A 134 -3.35 5.35 28.83
CA LYS A 134 -4.56 4.52 28.60
C LYS A 134 -5.89 5.28 28.64
N ASN A 135 -5.95 6.38 29.39
CA ASN A 135 -7.13 7.24 29.50
C ASN A 135 -6.81 8.69 29.11
N GLY A 136 -5.88 8.90 28.17
CA GLY A 136 -5.47 10.24 27.80
C GLY A 136 -4.66 10.32 26.52
N PHE A 137 -4.05 11.48 26.34
CA PHE A 137 -3.23 11.81 25.18
C PHE A 137 -1.80 12.10 25.64
N PRO A 138 -0.80 11.82 24.80
CA PRO A 138 0.54 12.36 25.01
C PRO A 138 0.54 13.89 24.82
N GLY A 139 1.70 14.53 25.00
CA GLY A 139 1.85 15.94 24.65
C GLY A 139 1.57 16.21 23.17
N PRO A 140 1.36 17.48 22.75
CA PRO A 140 1.06 17.82 21.36
C PRO A 140 2.16 17.38 20.39
N GLN A 141 1.79 17.21 19.12
CA GLN A 141 2.73 16.87 18.04
C GLN A 141 3.88 17.90 17.93
N GLY A 142 5.05 17.45 17.47
CA GLY A 142 6.26 18.27 17.37
C GLY A 142 7.53 17.52 17.76
N PRO A 143 7.65 16.98 18.99
CA PRO A 143 8.89 16.33 19.42
C PRO A 143 9.07 14.89 18.90
N TYR A 144 8.07 14.32 18.23
CA TYR A 144 8.02 12.89 17.86
C TYR A 144 8.68 12.59 16.50
N TYR A 145 8.45 13.45 15.50
CA TYR A 145 9.02 13.28 14.16
C TYR A 145 10.54 13.17 14.20
N CYS A 146 11.08 12.07 13.67
CA CYS A 146 12.51 11.73 13.75
C CYS A 146 13.11 11.82 15.18
N GLY A 147 12.28 11.60 16.20
CA GLY A 147 12.67 11.73 17.60
C GLY A 147 13.67 10.67 18.07
N VAL A 148 14.31 10.95 19.21
CA VAL A 148 15.12 9.97 19.95
C VAL A 148 14.93 10.18 21.46
N GLY A 149 14.82 9.08 22.19
CA GLY A 149 14.51 9.07 23.63
C GLY A 149 13.16 8.41 23.92
N SER A 150 13.06 7.76 25.09
CA SER A 150 11.89 7.00 25.51
C SER A 150 10.61 7.84 25.67
N ASN A 151 10.75 9.15 25.86
CA ASN A 151 9.63 10.09 25.94
C ASN A 151 9.13 10.60 24.58
N LYS A 152 9.77 10.19 23.47
CA LYS A 152 9.45 10.67 22.11
C LYS A 152 9.11 9.55 21.13
N VAL A 153 9.59 8.34 21.37
CA VAL A 153 9.53 7.25 20.39
C VAL A 153 8.99 5.99 21.01
N TYR A 154 7.98 5.40 20.38
CA TYR A 154 7.28 4.20 20.85
C TYR A 154 7.37 3.10 19.79
N GLY A 155 7.83 1.91 20.19
CA GLY A 155 7.84 0.72 19.31
C GLY A 155 9.01 0.65 18.32
N ARG A 156 10.13 1.33 18.58
CA ARG A 156 11.33 1.29 17.70
C ARG A 156 11.83 -0.13 17.44
N ASP A 157 11.70 -1.04 18.40
CA ASP A 157 12.15 -2.43 18.24
C ASP A 157 11.42 -3.16 17.11
N ILE A 158 10.13 -2.91 16.92
CA ILE A 158 9.35 -3.43 15.78
C ILE A 158 9.91 -2.87 14.47
N VAL A 159 10.24 -1.58 14.44
CA VAL A 159 10.73 -0.90 13.24
C VAL A 159 12.10 -1.43 12.82
N GLU A 160 13.01 -1.57 13.77
CA GLU A 160 14.36 -2.11 13.51
C GLU A 160 14.32 -3.58 13.09
N ALA A 161 13.46 -4.39 13.73
CA ALA A 161 13.23 -5.77 13.33
C ALA A 161 12.65 -5.86 11.90
N HIS A 162 11.65 -5.03 11.60
CA HIS A 162 11.02 -4.95 10.27
C HIS A 162 12.00 -4.54 9.19
N TYR A 163 12.84 -3.54 9.47
CA TYR A 163 13.86 -3.09 8.54
C TYR A 163 14.81 -4.24 8.17
N ARG A 164 15.35 -4.93 9.19
CA ARG A 164 16.28 -6.05 8.98
C ARG A 164 15.61 -7.22 8.27
N ALA A 165 14.36 -7.53 8.61
CA ALA A 165 13.60 -8.58 7.95
C ALA A 165 13.34 -8.27 6.48
N CYS A 166 12.99 -7.02 6.14
CA CYS A 166 12.85 -6.58 4.75
C CYS A 166 14.16 -6.69 3.96
N LEU A 167 15.28 -6.23 4.55
CA LEU A 167 16.61 -6.37 3.93
C LEU A 167 16.97 -7.85 3.71
N TYR A 168 16.73 -8.71 4.69
CA TYR A 168 17.00 -10.14 4.58
C TYR A 168 16.14 -10.79 3.49
N ALA A 169 14.85 -10.44 3.42
CA ALA A 169 13.90 -10.93 2.43
C ALA A 169 14.27 -10.51 0.99
N GLY A 170 15.10 -9.48 0.83
CA GLY A 170 15.49 -8.92 -0.46
C GLY A 170 14.55 -7.83 -0.96
N ILE A 171 13.72 -7.26 -0.07
CA ILE A 171 12.86 -6.12 -0.38
C ILE A 171 13.74 -4.88 -0.53
N LYS A 172 13.43 -4.03 -1.51
CA LYS A 172 14.12 -2.75 -1.72
C LYS A 172 13.66 -1.68 -0.73
N ILE A 173 13.73 -1.99 0.56
CA ILE A 173 13.51 -1.00 1.62
C ILE A 173 14.63 0.05 1.54
N SER A 174 14.26 1.32 1.37
CA SER A 174 15.20 2.43 1.18
C SER A 174 15.40 3.29 2.42
N GLY A 175 14.50 3.20 3.39
CA GLY A 175 14.59 3.95 4.64
C GLY A 175 13.44 3.71 5.60
N THR A 176 13.51 4.37 6.75
CA THR A 176 12.45 4.48 7.75
C THR A 176 12.63 5.76 8.57
N ASN A 177 11.53 6.27 9.14
CA ASN A 177 11.55 7.34 10.12
C ASN A 177 10.37 7.21 11.11
N ALA A 178 10.55 7.78 12.30
CA ALA A 178 9.43 8.04 13.19
C ALA A 178 8.62 9.20 12.62
N GLU A 179 7.30 9.04 12.55
CA GLU A 179 6.39 10.03 12.00
C GLU A 179 5.94 11.07 13.03
N VAL A 180 5.15 12.04 12.58
CA VAL A 180 4.70 13.19 13.38
C VAL A 180 3.83 12.77 14.57
N MET A 181 2.92 11.81 14.39
CA MET A 181 2.08 11.30 15.49
C MET A 181 2.88 10.30 16.34
N PRO A 182 2.85 10.41 17.69
CA PRO A 182 3.57 9.46 18.55
C PRO A 182 3.06 8.03 18.36
N GLY A 183 3.96 7.09 18.06
CA GLY A 183 3.62 5.70 17.72
C GLY A 183 3.32 5.48 16.23
N GLN A 184 3.34 6.54 15.42
CA GLN A 184 3.30 6.46 13.97
C GLN A 184 4.72 6.36 13.41
N TRP A 185 4.87 5.60 12.33
CA TRP A 185 6.13 5.33 11.67
C TRP A 185 5.95 5.26 10.16
N GLU A 186 7.06 5.40 9.44
CA GLU A 186 7.11 5.23 7.99
C GLU A 186 8.24 4.26 7.62
N PHE A 187 8.01 3.46 6.58
CA PHE A 187 9.09 2.80 5.84
C PHE A 187 8.93 3.07 4.34
N GLN A 188 10.05 3.21 3.65
CA GLN A 188 10.05 3.48 2.21
C GLN A 188 10.49 2.25 1.43
N VAL A 189 9.77 1.90 0.36
CA VAL A 189 10.15 0.82 -0.57
C VAL A 189 10.37 1.42 -1.96
N GLY A 190 11.48 1.07 -2.59
CA GLY A 190 11.84 1.48 -3.94
C GLY A 190 13.20 2.20 -4.02
N PRO A 191 13.66 2.54 -5.24
CA PRO A 191 12.90 2.50 -6.48
C PRO A 191 12.71 1.08 -7.05
N SER A 192 11.46 0.80 -7.44
CA SER A 192 11.02 -0.48 -7.99
C SER A 192 10.31 -0.26 -9.33
N GLU A 193 10.59 -1.12 -10.30
CA GLU A 193 10.09 -0.96 -11.67
C GLU A 193 8.76 -1.72 -11.86
N GLY A 194 7.75 -1.01 -12.36
CA GLY A 194 6.45 -1.59 -12.72
C GLY A 194 5.83 -2.45 -11.62
N ILE A 195 5.57 -3.72 -11.94
CA ILE A 195 4.83 -4.64 -11.05
C ILE A 195 5.55 -4.94 -9.74
N SER A 196 6.89 -4.83 -9.71
CA SER A 196 7.69 -5.14 -8.53
C SER A 196 7.37 -4.23 -7.35
N MET A 197 6.93 -2.98 -7.59
CA MET A 197 6.54 -2.06 -6.52
C MET A 197 5.40 -2.62 -5.66
N GLY A 198 4.35 -3.15 -6.31
CA GLY A 198 3.22 -3.75 -5.60
C GLY A 198 3.61 -5.06 -4.92
N ASP A 199 4.41 -5.90 -5.59
CA ASP A 199 4.87 -7.18 -5.03
C ASP A 199 5.70 -6.95 -3.74
N GLU A 200 6.64 -6.02 -3.79
CA GLU A 200 7.52 -5.70 -2.66
C GLU A 200 6.78 -5.03 -1.51
N LEU A 201 5.86 -4.07 -1.77
CA LEU A 201 5.14 -3.39 -0.70
C LEU A 201 4.17 -4.32 0.04
N TRP A 202 3.47 -5.21 -0.69
CA TRP A 202 2.58 -6.18 -0.03
C TRP A 202 3.35 -7.16 0.87
N ILE A 203 4.54 -7.62 0.45
CA ILE A 203 5.38 -8.45 1.32
C ILE A 203 6.00 -7.64 2.46
N ALA A 204 6.37 -6.37 2.25
CA ALA A 204 6.82 -5.51 3.35
C ALA A 204 5.72 -5.31 4.40
N ARG A 205 4.46 -5.16 3.99
CA ARG A 205 3.29 -5.13 4.90
C ARG A 205 3.08 -6.47 5.61
N PHE A 206 3.22 -7.61 4.91
CA PHE A 206 3.17 -8.93 5.54
C PHE A 206 4.20 -9.05 6.67
N ILE A 207 5.45 -8.69 6.38
CA ILE A 207 6.55 -8.76 7.36
C ILE A 207 6.26 -7.83 8.53
N LEU A 208 5.73 -6.62 8.29
CA LEU A 208 5.34 -5.68 9.35
C LEU A 208 4.31 -6.31 10.29
N HIS A 209 3.22 -6.84 9.75
CA HIS A 209 2.19 -7.48 10.57
C HIS A 209 2.75 -8.69 11.32
N ARG A 210 3.54 -9.52 10.65
CA ARG A 210 4.07 -10.75 11.26
C ARG A 210 5.08 -10.49 12.38
N ILE A 211 5.83 -9.39 12.31
CA ILE A 211 6.68 -8.92 13.40
C ILE A 211 5.83 -8.32 14.51
N ALA A 212 4.86 -7.46 14.18
CA ALA A 212 3.98 -6.85 15.18
C ALA A 212 3.24 -7.92 16.02
N GLU A 213 2.85 -9.04 15.41
CA GLU A 213 2.32 -10.23 16.10
C GLU A 213 3.26 -10.79 17.19
N GLU A 214 4.57 -10.83 16.95
CA GLU A 214 5.55 -11.31 17.95
C GLU A 214 5.67 -10.39 19.16
N PHE A 215 5.30 -9.12 18.99
CA PHE A 215 5.25 -8.12 20.07
C PHE A 215 3.85 -7.95 20.65
N GLY A 216 2.82 -8.64 20.14
CA GLY A 216 1.43 -8.48 20.57
C GLY A 216 0.86 -7.09 20.24
N ILE A 217 1.34 -6.46 19.17
CA ILE A 217 0.98 -5.11 18.74
C ILE A 217 0.30 -5.18 17.37
N ILE A 218 -0.64 -4.27 17.12
CA ILE A 218 -1.32 -4.12 15.83
C ILE A 218 -0.63 -3.00 15.04
N ALA A 219 -0.23 -3.28 13.80
CA ALA A 219 0.18 -2.25 12.85
C ALA A 219 -1.04 -1.82 12.02
N SER A 220 -1.61 -0.65 12.32
CA SER A 220 -2.76 -0.12 11.60
C SER A 220 -2.32 0.66 10.36
N LEU A 221 -2.95 0.36 9.22
CA LEU A 221 -2.81 1.10 7.97
C LEU A 221 -3.99 2.06 7.74
N ASP A 222 -4.83 2.32 8.74
CA ASP A 222 -5.95 3.26 8.61
C ASP A 222 -5.46 4.69 8.31
N PRO A 223 -6.03 5.42 7.33
CA PRO A 223 -5.58 6.76 6.97
C PRO A 223 -5.74 7.82 8.05
N LYS A 224 -6.59 7.60 9.05
CA LYS A 224 -6.85 8.54 10.13
C LYS A 224 -7.20 7.76 11.41
N PRO A 225 -6.18 7.14 12.04
CA PRO A 225 -6.40 6.22 13.16
C PRO A 225 -6.96 6.94 14.39
N ILE A 226 -6.58 8.20 14.59
CA ILE A 226 -7.08 9.05 15.67
C ILE A 226 -7.66 10.35 15.08
N HIS A 227 -8.88 10.68 15.51
CA HIS A 227 -9.55 11.92 15.12
C HIS A 227 -8.94 13.15 15.82
N GLY A 228 -9.13 14.32 15.22
CA GLY A 228 -8.64 15.60 15.75
C GLY A 228 -7.26 15.98 15.22
N ASP A 229 -6.52 16.73 16.04
CA ASP A 229 -5.22 17.36 15.75
C ASP A 229 -4.04 16.37 15.86
N TRP A 230 -4.21 15.21 15.23
CA TRP A 230 -3.19 14.19 15.05
C TRP A 230 -3.01 13.91 13.57
N ASN A 231 -1.80 13.66 13.10
CA ASN A 231 -1.57 13.37 11.69
C ASN A 231 -2.37 12.13 11.23
N GLY A 232 -2.74 12.12 9.95
CA GLY A 232 -3.21 10.90 9.31
C GLY A 232 -2.04 10.08 8.77
N ALA A 233 -2.34 8.92 8.19
CA ALA A 233 -1.37 8.03 7.58
C ALA A 233 -1.51 8.01 6.04
N GLY A 234 -0.41 8.33 5.35
CA GLY A 234 -0.30 8.34 3.89
C GLY A 234 0.40 7.10 3.30
N CYS A 235 0.33 6.99 1.97
CA CYS A 235 1.22 6.12 1.20
C CYS A 235 1.83 6.90 0.02
N HIS A 236 2.61 7.95 0.30
CA HIS A 236 3.07 8.83 -0.78
C HIS A 236 3.80 8.03 -1.86
N THR A 237 3.50 8.34 -3.11
CA THR A 237 3.98 7.56 -4.25
C THR A 237 4.84 8.44 -5.15
N ASN A 238 6.14 8.21 -5.07
CA ASN A 238 7.15 8.79 -5.95
C ASN A 238 7.10 8.10 -7.32
N PHE A 239 7.05 8.85 -8.41
CA PHE A 239 6.95 8.29 -9.77
C PHE A 239 7.87 8.99 -10.77
N SER A 240 8.50 8.19 -11.64
CA SER A 240 9.21 8.68 -12.83
C SER A 240 9.20 7.69 -13.98
N THR A 241 9.29 8.20 -15.21
CA THR A 241 9.64 7.42 -16.41
C THR A 241 11.10 7.65 -16.79
N GLU A 242 11.65 6.87 -17.73
CA GLU A 242 13.00 7.10 -18.25
C GLU A 242 13.18 8.54 -18.73
N LYS A 243 12.20 9.09 -19.47
CA LYS A 243 12.26 10.47 -19.99
C LYS A 243 12.30 11.53 -18.88
N MET A 244 11.58 11.31 -17.78
CA MET A 244 11.60 12.22 -16.63
C MET A 244 12.96 12.26 -15.93
N ARG A 245 13.69 11.15 -15.94
CA ARG A 245 15.00 11.02 -15.29
C ARG A 245 16.16 11.56 -16.12
N GLN A 246 16.00 11.71 -17.43
CA GLN A 246 17.02 12.26 -18.32
C GLN A 246 17.11 13.80 -18.22
N PRO A 247 18.24 14.42 -18.62
CA PRO A 247 18.38 15.88 -18.67
C PRO A 247 17.21 16.55 -19.41
N ASN A 248 16.68 17.64 -18.85
CA ASN A 248 15.46 18.34 -19.29
C ASN A 248 14.14 17.56 -19.09
N GLY A 249 14.16 16.44 -18.37
CA GLY A 249 12.98 15.63 -18.05
C GLY A 249 11.92 16.34 -17.20
N TYR A 250 12.22 17.51 -16.62
CA TYR A 250 11.25 18.33 -15.87
C TYR A 250 9.98 18.65 -16.68
N GLN A 251 10.09 18.87 -17.99
CA GLN A 251 8.91 19.12 -18.83
C GLN A 251 7.98 17.90 -18.90
N GLU A 252 8.55 16.68 -18.92
CA GLU A 252 7.76 15.45 -18.89
C GLU A 252 7.08 15.24 -17.53
N ILE A 253 7.73 15.67 -16.44
CA ILE A 253 7.12 15.70 -15.10
C ILE A 253 5.89 16.61 -15.10
N ILE A 254 6.02 17.85 -15.57
CA ILE A 254 4.88 18.79 -15.62
C ILE A 254 3.74 18.25 -16.47
N LYS A 255 4.01 17.70 -17.66
CA LYS A 255 2.99 17.06 -18.51
C LYS A 255 2.26 15.93 -17.80
N ALA A 256 2.98 15.11 -17.03
CA ALA A 256 2.36 14.02 -16.27
C ALA A 256 1.47 14.55 -15.14
N ILE A 257 1.90 15.59 -14.43
CA ILE A 257 1.14 16.24 -13.35
C ILE A 257 -0.14 16.88 -13.90
N GLU A 258 -0.10 17.54 -15.05
CA GLU A 258 -1.29 18.11 -15.70
C GLU A 258 -2.33 17.02 -16.04
N LYS A 259 -1.88 15.87 -16.56
CA LYS A 259 -2.77 14.72 -16.80
C LYS A 259 -3.39 14.20 -15.50
N LEU A 260 -2.62 14.10 -14.41
CA LEU A 260 -3.12 13.70 -13.10
C LEU A 260 -4.14 14.69 -12.54
N GLY A 261 -3.96 15.99 -12.79
CA GLY A 261 -4.91 17.02 -12.40
C GLY A 261 -6.26 16.87 -13.10
N ASN A 262 -6.25 16.56 -14.39
CA ASN A 262 -7.45 16.33 -15.19
C ASN A 262 -8.21 15.04 -14.81
N ALA A 263 -7.59 14.14 -14.05
CA ALA A 263 -8.18 12.88 -13.61
C ALA A 263 -8.24 12.75 -12.07
N HIS A 264 -8.26 13.89 -11.36
CA HIS A 264 -8.09 13.90 -9.90
C HIS A 264 -9.10 13.02 -9.17
N HIS A 265 -10.40 13.17 -9.45
CA HIS A 265 -11.46 12.41 -8.78
C HIS A 265 -11.41 10.92 -9.12
N GLU A 266 -11.02 10.57 -10.34
CA GLU A 266 -10.81 9.18 -10.72
C GLU A 266 -9.66 8.55 -9.96
N HIS A 267 -8.53 9.26 -9.79
CA HIS A 267 -7.41 8.79 -8.98
C HIS A 267 -7.80 8.59 -7.51
N ILE A 268 -8.54 9.53 -6.90
CA ILE A 268 -9.01 9.39 -5.52
C ILE A 268 -9.78 8.06 -5.32
N ALA A 269 -10.58 7.62 -6.30
CA ALA A 269 -11.31 6.36 -6.22
C ALA A 269 -10.44 5.09 -6.36
N TYR A 270 -9.16 5.23 -6.72
CA TYR A 270 -8.18 4.13 -6.73
C TYR A 270 -7.23 4.18 -5.53
N TYR A 271 -7.27 5.26 -4.75
CA TYR A 271 -6.26 5.59 -3.73
C TYR A 271 -6.62 5.12 -2.32
N ASP A 272 -7.75 4.42 -2.18
CA ASP A 272 -8.07 3.51 -1.10
C ASP A 272 -9.07 2.43 -1.58
N PRO A 273 -9.18 1.27 -0.89
CA PRO A 273 -10.06 0.17 -1.30
C PRO A 273 -11.55 0.49 -1.26
N ARG A 274 -11.94 1.60 -0.61
CA ARG A 274 -13.33 2.06 -0.47
C ARG A 274 -13.66 3.25 -1.39
N GLY A 275 -12.84 3.48 -2.41
CA GLY A 275 -13.15 4.43 -3.47
C GLY A 275 -13.07 5.90 -3.06
N GLY A 276 -12.22 6.25 -2.10
CA GLY A 276 -12.00 7.61 -1.62
C GLY A 276 -12.54 7.84 -0.21
N ILE A 277 -13.42 6.96 0.28
CA ILE A 277 -14.20 7.18 1.50
C ILE A 277 -13.34 7.14 2.76
N ASP A 278 -12.33 6.27 2.82
CA ASP A 278 -11.44 6.25 4.00
C ASP A 278 -10.55 7.49 4.00
N ASN A 279 -10.09 7.89 2.82
CA ASN A 279 -9.17 9.00 2.63
C ASN A 279 -9.83 10.39 2.86
N GLU A 280 -11.16 10.49 2.80
CA GLU A 280 -11.92 11.70 3.22
C GLU A 280 -11.56 12.15 4.63
N ARG A 281 -11.27 11.22 5.54
CA ARG A 281 -10.90 11.52 6.93
C ARG A 281 -9.50 12.13 7.05
N ARG A 282 -8.66 11.93 6.04
CA ARG A 282 -7.25 12.36 6.02
C ARG A 282 -7.04 13.63 5.19
N LEU A 283 -7.51 13.62 3.93
CA LEU A 283 -7.31 14.69 2.94
C LEU A 283 -8.23 15.88 3.17
N THR A 284 -7.97 16.62 4.25
CA THR A 284 -8.82 17.73 4.73
C THR A 284 -8.28 19.11 4.40
N GLY A 285 -7.07 19.21 3.85
CA GLY A 285 -6.35 20.48 3.70
C GLY A 285 -5.55 20.90 4.95
N SER A 286 -5.58 20.10 6.02
CA SER A 286 -4.84 20.31 7.26
C SER A 286 -3.79 19.21 7.47
N HIS A 287 -2.85 19.40 8.41
CA HIS A 287 -1.83 18.40 8.79
C HIS A 287 -1.01 17.88 7.59
N GLU A 288 -0.45 18.78 6.79
CA GLU A 288 0.36 18.43 5.61
C GLU A 288 -0.36 17.60 4.53
N THR A 289 -1.69 17.75 4.42
CA THR A 289 -2.48 17.13 3.36
C THR A 289 -3.21 18.16 2.51
N ALA A 290 -3.43 17.84 1.24
CA ALA A 290 -4.31 18.61 0.36
C ALA A 290 -5.79 18.28 0.64
N SER A 291 -6.70 19.12 0.14
CA SER A 291 -8.12 18.81 0.11
C SER A 291 -8.40 17.66 -0.85
N ILE A 292 -9.27 16.71 -0.47
CA ILE A 292 -9.70 15.59 -1.33
C ILE A 292 -10.44 16.03 -2.61
N THR A 293 -10.95 17.26 -2.66
CA THR A 293 -11.75 17.77 -3.79
C THR A 293 -10.98 18.70 -4.73
N LYS A 294 -9.77 19.13 -4.35
CA LYS A 294 -8.99 20.11 -5.11
C LYS A 294 -7.63 19.54 -5.42
N PHE A 295 -7.30 19.48 -6.71
CA PHE A 295 -5.96 19.19 -7.16
C PHE A 295 -5.08 20.43 -7.06
N SER A 296 -3.84 20.24 -6.60
CA SER A 296 -2.80 21.27 -6.59
C SER A 296 -1.43 20.62 -6.70
N TYR A 297 -0.44 21.37 -7.18
CA TYR A 297 0.94 20.93 -7.18
C TYR A 297 1.89 22.10 -6.95
N GLY A 298 3.03 21.81 -6.34
CA GLY A 298 4.01 22.83 -6.01
C GLY A 298 5.40 22.25 -5.73
N VAL A 299 6.42 23.08 -5.92
CA VAL A 299 7.80 22.70 -5.60
C VAL A 299 8.00 22.78 -4.10
N ALA A 300 8.50 21.69 -3.51
CA ALA A 300 8.76 21.55 -2.07
C ALA A 300 7.53 21.82 -1.17
N SER A 301 6.32 21.77 -1.71
CA SER A 301 5.09 22.00 -0.96
C SER A 301 4.55 20.72 -0.34
N ARG A 302 4.50 20.68 0.99
CA ARG A 302 3.88 19.58 1.77
C ARG A 302 2.37 19.77 1.97
N ALA A 303 1.73 20.72 1.30
CA ALA A 303 0.28 20.92 1.39
C ALA A 303 -0.43 20.58 0.07
N ASP A 304 0.34 20.33 -0.99
CA ASP A 304 -0.20 20.07 -2.32
C ASP A 304 -0.48 18.59 -2.58
N SER A 305 -1.39 18.33 -3.52
CA SER A 305 -1.71 16.97 -3.95
C SER A 305 -0.47 16.27 -4.55
N ILE A 306 0.26 16.99 -5.40
CA ILE A 306 1.54 16.55 -5.96
C ILE A 306 2.65 17.48 -5.51
N ARG A 307 3.71 16.92 -4.96
CA ARG A 307 4.93 17.66 -4.63
C ARG A 307 6.01 17.37 -5.67
N ILE A 308 6.67 18.42 -6.13
CA ILE A 308 7.90 18.29 -6.91
C ILE A 308 9.07 18.52 -5.94
N PRO A 309 9.98 17.56 -5.73
CA PRO A 309 11.15 17.77 -4.89
C PRO A 309 11.96 18.98 -5.35
N ARG A 310 12.50 19.76 -4.41
CA ARG A 310 13.35 20.92 -4.72
C ARG A 310 14.53 20.53 -5.60
N GLN A 311 15.14 19.37 -5.33
CA GLN A 311 16.26 18.86 -6.11
C GLN A 311 15.86 18.58 -7.57
N THR A 312 14.67 18.04 -7.81
CA THR A 312 14.14 17.81 -9.17
C THR A 312 13.92 19.12 -9.94
N GLU A 313 13.48 20.18 -9.27
CA GLU A 313 13.40 21.51 -9.90
C GLU A 313 14.79 22.07 -10.24
N VAL A 314 15.77 21.91 -9.34
CA VAL A 314 17.14 22.39 -9.55
C VAL A 314 17.82 21.65 -10.69
N ASP A 315 17.76 20.31 -10.69
CA ASP A 315 18.45 19.46 -11.68
C ASP A 315 17.71 19.40 -13.03
N LYS A 316 16.48 19.92 -13.08
CA LYS A 316 15.59 19.87 -14.26
C LYS A 316 15.31 18.45 -14.76
N CYS A 317 15.40 17.45 -13.89
CA CYS A 317 14.99 16.06 -14.11
C CYS A 317 14.78 15.35 -12.75
N GLY A 318 14.12 14.18 -12.77
CA GLY A 318 13.90 13.37 -11.56
C GLY A 318 12.52 12.72 -11.52
N TYR A 319 11.79 12.97 -10.43
CA TYR A 319 10.49 12.37 -10.11
C TYR A 319 9.54 13.40 -9.49
N PHE A 320 8.26 13.07 -9.40
CA PHE A 320 7.32 13.79 -8.54
C PHE A 320 6.73 12.83 -7.49
N GLU A 321 6.17 13.41 -6.43
CA GLU A 321 5.58 12.68 -5.31
C GLU A 321 4.05 12.92 -5.30
N ASP A 322 3.27 11.87 -5.54
CA ASP A 322 1.83 11.90 -5.35
C ASP A 322 1.48 11.63 -3.89
N ARG A 323 0.96 12.64 -3.19
CA ARG A 323 0.71 12.60 -1.74
C ARG A 323 -0.72 12.18 -1.38
N ARG A 324 -1.54 11.94 -2.40
CA ARG A 324 -2.95 11.61 -2.26
C ARG A 324 -3.24 10.15 -1.87
N PRO A 325 -2.42 9.12 -2.16
CA PRO A 325 -2.74 7.76 -1.74
C PRO A 325 -2.82 7.61 -0.21
N SER A 326 -3.81 6.86 0.25
CA SER A 326 -3.97 6.50 1.67
C SER A 326 -2.99 5.40 2.06
N SER A 327 -2.59 5.35 3.34
CA SER A 327 -1.83 4.24 3.92
C SER A 327 -2.42 2.84 3.67
N ASN A 328 -3.75 2.70 3.54
CA ASN A 328 -4.40 1.41 3.25
C ASN A 328 -4.57 1.11 1.75
N CYS A 329 -4.01 1.93 0.86
CA CYS A 329 -4.19 1.73 -0.58
C CYS A 329 -3.63 0.38 -1.04
N ASP A 330 -4.24 -0.20 -2.07
CA ASP A 330 -3.61 -1.29 -2.82
C ASP A 330 -2.55 -0.71 -3.77
N PRO A 331 -1.24 -1.00 -3.60
CA PRO A 331 -0.20 -0.48 -4.48
C PRO A 331 -0.38 -0.87 -5.94
N TYR A 332 -1.02 -2.01 -6.26
CA TYR A 332 -1.32 -2.36 -7.64
C TYR A 332 -2.34 -1.39 -8.24
N SER A 333 -3.36 -1.00 -7.47
CA SER A 333 -4.37 -0.04 -7.93
C SER A 333 -3.78 1.35 -8.15
N VAL A 334 -2.92 1.81 -7.24
CA VAL A 334 -2.26 3.13 -7.35
C VAL A 334 -1.30 3.17 -8.53
N THR A 335 -0.40 2.19 -8.64
CA THR A 335 0.60 2.17 -9.72
C THR A 335 -0.03 1.96 -11.10
N GLU A 336 -1.08 1.11 -11.22
CA GLU A 336 -1.87 0.98 -12.45
C GLU A 336 -2.47 2.32 -12.85
N ALA A 337 -3.12 3.03 -11.92
CA ALA A 337 -3.79 4.29 -12.20
C ALA A 337 -2.80 5.36 -12.70
N ILE A 338 -1.65 5.50 -12.03
CA ILE A 338 -0.58 6.43 -12.44
C ILE A 338 -0.08 6.11 -13.85
N VAL A 339 0.22 4.85 -14.17
CA VAL A 339 0.75 4.49 -15.49
C VAL A 339 -0.30 4.64 -16.58
N ARG A 340 -1.56 4.28 -16.33
CA ARG A 340 -2.65 4.50 -17.29
C ARG A 340 -2.79 5.98 -17.65
N THR A 341 -2.75 6.86 -16.66
CA THR A 341 -2.90 8.30 -16.87
C THR A 341 -1.64 8.93 -17.48
N CYS A 342 -0.47 8.70 -16.89
CA CYS A 342 0.75 9.40 -17.26
C CYS A 342 1.41 8.85 -18.53
N CYS A 343 1.42 7.52 -18.71
CA CYS A 343 2.14 6.84 -19.79
C CYS A 343 1.22 6.47 -20.97
N LEU A 344 0.00 5.99 -20.70
CA LEU A 344 -0.86 5.41 -21.74
C LEU A 344 -2.02 6.30 -22.18
N ASN A 345 -2.26 7.43 -21.48
CA ASN A 345 -3.41 8.32 -21.68
C ASN A 345 -4.77 7.59 -21.64
N LYS A 346 -4.88 6.51 -20.85
CA LYS A 346 -6.11 5.72 -20.71
C LYS A 346 -6.94 6.25 -19.54
N ARG A 347 -8.23 6.47 -19.78
CA ARG A 347 -9.19 6.85 -18.73
C ARG A 347 -9.29 5.75 -17.67
N LEU A 348 -9.43 6.14 -16.42
CA LEU A 348 -9.75 5.25 -15.30
C LEU A 348 -11.25 4.97 -15.26
N SER A 349 -11.65 3.85 -14.65
CA SER A 349 -13.05 3.38 -14.70
C SER A 349 -13.87 3.71 -13.45
N LYS A 350 -13.24 4.27 -12.41
CA LYS A 350 -13.90 4.67 -11.16
C LYS A 350 -13.83 6.19 -11.04
N ILE A 351 -14.80 6.77 -10.34
CA ILE A 351 -14.80 8.19 -9.99
C ILE A 351 -15.22 8.35 -8.54
N TYR A 352 -14.50 9.18 -7.80
CA TYR A 352 -14.81 9.48 -6.40
C TYR A 352 -16.12 10.26 -6.31
N ALA A 353 -16.95 9.87 -5.34
CA ALA A 353 -18.14 10.59 -4.95
C ALA A 353 -18.13 10.74 -3.42
N PRO A 354 -18.23 11.97 -2.88
CA PRO A 354 -18.20 12.18 -1.44
C PRO A 354 -19.27 11.37 -0.68
N LYS A 355 -18.95 10.90 0.52
CA LYS A 355 -19.85 10.09 1.36
C LYS A 355 -21.22 10.73 1.55
N GLN A 356 -21.26 12.05 1.77
CA GLN A 356 -22.52 12.79 1.89
C GLN A 356 -23.38 12.68 0.62
N ALA A 357 -22.77 12.78 -0.57
CA ALA A 357 -23.48 12.63 -1.84
C ALA A 357 -23.97 11.19 -2.06
N GLN A 358 -23.19 10.18 -1.63
CA GLN A 358 -23.61 8.79 -1.68
C GLN A 358 -24.82 8.53 -0.76
N ASN A 359 -24.81 9.07 0.46
CA ASN A 359 -25.91 8.95 1.41
C ASN A 359 -27.20 9.57 0.86
N ILE A 360 -27.12 10.77 0.26
CA ILE A 360 -28.28 11.42 -0.37
C ILE A 360 -28.83 10.55 -1.50
N ARG A 361 -27.98 9.99 -2.36
CA ARG A 361 -28.42 9.08 -3.44
C ARG A 361 -29.10 7.83 -2.90
N ALA A 362 -28.60 7.25 -1.79
CA ALA A 362 -29.21 6.08 -1.17
C ALA A 362 -30.61 6.40 -0.62
N LEU A 363 -30.75 7.53 0.08
CA LEU A 363 -32.04 8.00 0.61
C LEU A 363 -33.05 8.23 -0.52
N VAL A 364 -32.65 8.92 -1.60
CA VAL A 364 -33.52 9.16 -2.77
C VAL A 364 -33.95 7.85 -3.42
N LYS A 365 -33.05 6.85 -3.51
CA LYS A 365 -33.37 5.54 -4.07
C LYS A 365 -34.35 4.77 -3.19
N GLU A 366 -34.18 4.82 -1.87
CA GLU A 366 -35.08 4.19 -0.91
C GLU A 366 -36.47 4.84 -0.94
N GLU A 367 -36.54 6.18 -1.03
CA GLU A 367 -37.81 6.90 -1.20
C GLU A 367 -38.49 6.58 -2.52
N ALA A 368 -37.74 6.49 -3.63
CA ALA A 368 -38.30 6.11 -4.93
C ALA A 368 -38.90 4.70 -4.91
N GLN A 369 -38.25 3.74 -4.25
CA GLN A 369 -38.76 2.37 -4.09
C GLN A 369 -40.05 2.33 -3.25
N LYS A 370 -40.17 3.19 -2.23
CA LYS A 370 -41.40 3.32 -1.42
C LYS A 370 -42.58 3.99 -2.15
N ILE A 371 -42.31 4.71 -3.24
CA ILE A 371 -43.35 5.33 -4.08
C ILE A 371 -43.88 4.34 -5.14
N GLU A 372 -43.06 3.34 -5.50
CA GLU A 372 -43.42 2.29 -6.47
C GLU A 372 -44.15 1.08 -5.84
N GLU A 373 -44.14 0.96 -4.51
CA GLU A 373 -44.94 0.01 -3.70
C GLU A 373 -46.28 0.62 -3.27
#